data_AF-A0AAW6TY70-F1
#
_entry.id   AF-A0AAW6TY70-F1
#
_cell.length_a   1.000
_cell.length_b   1.000
_cell.length_c   1.000
_cell.angle_alpha   90.00
_cell.angle_beta   90.00
_cell.angle_gamma   90.00
#
_symmetry.space_group_name_H-M   'P 1'
#
loop_
_entity.id
_entity.type
_entity.pdbx_description
1 polymer ?
#
loop_
_entity_poly.entity_id
_entity_poly.type
_entity_poly.pdbx_seq_one_letter_code
_entity_poly.pdbx_strand_id
1 'polypeptide(L)'
;MPAARKFKNRSKGSTLILSMIFVLVFSALAVSLATISGANVQVASNQHKINTALYAAQSGLECGKYLVKTVLLDWTPRNFVSNDEADEVWSDLCTHVASRGLDGRIVAYDANELTIQGMKLNDSDATFTVRFHRDASDRRIIALQSTGTHDGASRTVGITMAITKDREVLTYAVASRGRIWLDEGSVVHGPLFSTWNRPEVGPGIETSPGTTVYGTVGTVISLADFQANGIQMETLGDNDNAMFYFGVSAFDDEGNPVSDTYGPVDDDGYLLDLDLNPIYDEDGNRIFKDYDLRYYSSDDHIKGYHEDILYDVPFNSDMPGMQPGDYDTSDYKAMCSEIGSHSSTATEYFPYAEGNYSQPRSSSSFQYSRRVYENQTFSNVRVPQGKHALFKNCTFEDVLFIETRESYYNHSSYTNNIRFEDCTFNGVIVTDVPSSTNHYSWWMRNALTFTGASVFNNTSSIQEATVLAPNFNVNLGSTAQVGDTSNSVIQGAVVGGIVDVYGNAAIHGTIISMYDTSAHSSGYITNIGDREDGGSESYGTIEGQIEITPDPDQMLPSGITSPIIIQPDQNTYSESV
;
A
#
# COMPACT_ATOMS: atom_id res chain seq x y z
N MET A 1 99.14 14.82 51.86
CA MET A 1 98.59 14.40 50.54
C MET A 1 97.31 13.61 50.80
N PRO A 2 96.20 13.75 50.05
CA PRO A 2 95.90 14.56 48.86
C PRO A 2 94.93 15.74 49.15
N ALA A 3 94.61 16.51 48.10
CA ALA A 3 93.74 17.69 48.10
C ALA A 3 92.30 17.36 47.67
N ALA A 4 91.31 18.09 48.19
CA ALA A 4 89.96 18.16 47.62
C ALA A 4 89.32 19.55 47.81
N ARG A 5 88.78 20.07 46.71
CA ARG A 5 88.24 21.41 46.46
C ARG A 5 87.11 21.83 47.43
N LYS A 6 87.17 23.09 47.91
CA LYS A 6 86.00 23.82 48.43
C LYS A 6 85.10 24.28 47.27
N PHE A 7 83.95 23.65 47.09
CA PHE A 7 82.87 24.20 46.26
C PHE A 7 82.15 25.32 47.03
N LYS A 8 82.20 26.54 46.52
CA LYS A 8 81.39 27.68 46.99
C LYS A 8 79.95 27.46 46.52
N ASN A 9 78.99 27.41 47.45
CA ASN A 9 77.56 27.37 47.13
C ASN A 9 77.13 28.64 46.36
N ARG A 10 77.00 28.52 45.05
CA ARG A 10 76.27 29.42 44.15
C ARG A 10 74.98 28.71 43.70
N SER A 11 74.04 28.48 44.61
CA SER A 11 72.79 27.75 44.31
C SER A 11 71.51 28.58 44.47
N LYS A 12 71.59 29.85 44.88
CA LYS A 12 70.38 30.70 45.05
C LYS A 12 69.89 31.36 43.75
N GLY A 13 70.75 31.51 42.73
CA GLY A 13 70.36 32.13 41.45
C GLY A 13 69.71 31.16 40.45
N SER A 14 70.20 29.92 40.36
CA SER A 14 69.65 28.90 39.45
C SER A 14 68.26 28.42 39.87
N THR A 15 68.01 28.25 41.17
CA THR A 15 66.69 27.88 41.69
C THR A 15 65.65 28.98 41.43
N LEU A 16 66.04 30.26 41.56
CA LEU A 16 65.15 31.39 41.29
C LEU A 16 64.78 31.48 39.81
N ILE A 17 65.74 31.25 38.91
CA ILE A 17 65.49 31.19 37.45
C ILE A 17 64.58 30.00 37.11
N LEU A 18 64.83 28.82 37.69
CA LEU A 18 64.00 27.64 37.45
C LEU A 18 62.56 27.85 37.94
N SER A 19 62.38 28.45 39.12
CA SER A 19 61.08 28.81 39.66
C SER A 19 60.37 29.85 38.80
N MET A 20 61.06 30.87 38.29
CA MET A 20 60.47 31.85 37.38
C MET A 20 60.04 31.23 36.05
N ILE A 21 60.84 30.34 35.47
CA ILE A 21 60.47 29.60 34.26
C ILE A 21 59.24 28.73 34.52
N PHE A 22 59.19 28.03 35.65
CA PHE A 22 58.05 27.19 36.03
C PHE A 22 56.78 28.03 36.19
N VAL A 23 56.82 29.13 36.93
CA VAL A 23 55.66 30.02 37.08
C VAL A 23 55.20 30.58 35.74
N LEU A 24 56.11 30.98 34.84
CA LEU A 24 55.76 31.48 33.51
C LEU A 24 55.09 30.41 32.65
N VAL A 25 55.64 29.19 32.61
CA VAL A 25 55.08 28.08 31.82
C VAL A 25 53.71 27.66 32.35
N PHE A 26 53.56 27.50 33.67
CA PHE A 26 52.28 27.11 34.26
C PHE A 26 51.22 28.21 34.17
N SER A 27 51.60 29.49 34.25
CA SER A 27 50.67 30.60 34.03
C SER A 27 50.21 30.66 32.57
N ALA A 28 51.12 30.48 31.61
CA ALA A 28 50.78 30.42 30.18
C ALA A 28 49.87 29.21 29.87
N LEU A 29 50.17 28.04 30.44
CA LEU A 29 49.35 26.84 30.30
C LEU A 29 47.96 27.04 30.93
N ALA A 30 47.88 27.64 32.13
CA ALA A 30 46.61 27.91 32.80
C ALA A 30 45.72 28.88 31.99
N VAL A 31 46.31 29.95 31.44
CA VAL A 31 45.58 30.88 30.55
C VAL A 31 45.13 30.18 29.28
N SER A 32 45.98 29.33 28.68
CA SER A 32 45.63 28.54 27.50
C SER A 32 44.45 27.59 27.76
N LEU A 33 44.53 26.80 28.84
CA LEU A 33 43.46 25.87 29.24
C LEU A 33 42.15 26.60 29.60
N ALA A 34 42.23 27.75 30.27
CA ALA A 34 41.07 28.58 30.56
C ALA A 34 40.43 29.13 29.28
N THR A 35 41.25 29.52 28.30
CA THR A 35 40.76 30.00 26.99
C THR A 35 40.10 28.87 26.20
N ILE A 36 40.71 27.68 26.17
CA ILE A 36 40.15 26.48 25.51
C ILE A 36 38.82 26.09 26.18
N SER A 37 38.77 26.11 27.51
CA SER A 37 37.54 25.80 28.26
C SER A 37 36.44 26.82 27.97
N GLY A 38 36.77 28.12 27.93
CA GLY A 38 35.83 29.17 27.55
C GLY A 38 35.29 28.99 26.12
N ALA A 39 36.18 28.64 25.18
CA ALA A 39 35.78 28.33 23.80
C ALA A 39 34.85 27.11 23.74
N ASN A 40 35.17 26.04 24.47
CA ASN A 40 34.34 24.83 24.53
C ASN A 40 32.95 25.12 25.13
N VAL A 41 32.87 25.93 26.19
CA VAL A 41 31.58 26.34 26.77
C VAL A 41 30.77 27.16 25.77
N GLN A 42 31.41 28.06 25.02
CA GLN A 42 30.73 28.84 23.99
C GLN A 42 30.23 27.96 22.84
N VAL A 43 31.03 27.00 22.38
CA VAL A 43 30.61 26.03 21.35
C VAL A 43 29.42 25.20 21.84
N ALA A 44 29.50 24.67 23.06
CA ALA A 44 28.41 23.91 23.67
C ALA A 44 27.13 24.75 23.80
N SER A 45 27.25 26.01 24.23
CA SER A 45 26.11 26.94 24.31
C SER A 45 25.51 27.21 22.93
N ASN A 46 26.33 27.44 21.91
CA ASN A 46 25.85 27.66 20.55
C ASN A 46 25.15 26.41 19.98
N GLN A 47 25.72 25.22 20.18
CA GLN A 47 25.11 23.95 19.78
C GLN A 47 23.78 23.73 20.48
N HIS A 48 23.71 23.98 21.79
CA HIS A 48 22.46 23.87 22.54
C HIS A 48 21.39 24.81 21.97
N LYS A 49 21.72 26.09 21.73
CA LYS A 49 20.76 27.06 21.17
C LYS A 49 20.26 26.67 19.78
N ILE A 50 21.18 26.23 18.91
CA ILE A 50 20.88 25.78 17.55
C ILE A 50 19.97 24.55 17.58
N ASN A 51 20.30 23.54 18.40
CA ASN A 51 19.52 22.31 18.48
C ASN A 51 18.14 22.56 19.09
N THR A 52 18.03 23.42 20.10
CA THR A 52 16.73 23.82 20.66
C THR A 52 15.88 24.55 19.62
N ALA A 53 16.46 25.44 18.81
CA ALA A 53 15.76 26.10 17.72
C ALA A 53 15.30 25.10 16.65
N LEU A 54 16.14 24.11 16.28
CA LEU A 54 15.77 23.05 15.34
C LEU A 54 14.64 22.17 15.89
N TYR A 55 14.72 21.77 17.15
CA TYR A 55 13.69 20.97 17.80
C TYR A 55 12.34 21.71 17.87
N ALA A 56 12.36 23.03 18.13
CA ALA A 56 11.16 23.87 18.04
C ALA A 56 10.60 23.90 16.60
N ALA A 57 11.47 24.03 15.59
CA ALA A 57 11.08 24.01 14.19
C ALA A 57 10.43 22.67 13.80
N GLN A 58 11.04 21.53 14.14
CA GLN A 58 10.49 20.19 13.89
C GLN A 58 9.15 19.97 14.60
N SER A 59 9.02 20.45 15.84
CA SER A 59 7.75 20.38 16.59
C SER A 59 6.62 21.13 15.86
N GLY A 60 6.91 22.31 15.31
CA GLY A 60 5.95 23.05 14.50
C GLY A 60 5.62 22.38 13.16
N LEU A 61 6.59 21.69 12.55
CA LEU A 61 6.36 20.91 11.33
C LEU A 61 5.36 19.77 11.59
N GLU A 62 5.52 19.04 12.69
CA GLU A 62 4.58 17.99 13.10
C GLU A 62 3.20 18.54 13.47
N CYS A 63 3.12 19.71 14.11
CA CYS A 63 1.84 20.40 14.34
C CYS A 63 1.14 20.73 13.01
N GLY A 64 1.88 21.21 12.02
CA GLY A 64 1.35 21.51 10.70
C GLY A 64 0.84 20.25 9.97
N LYS A 65 1.61 19.16 9.99
CA LYS A 65 1.18 17.86 9.45
C LYS A 65 -0.08 17.34 10.13
N TYR A 66 -0.20 17.50 11.45
CA TYR A 66 -1.40 17.13 12.19
C TYR A 66 -2.63 17.95 11.78
N LEU A 67 -2.49 19.26 11.61
CA LEU A 67 -3.59 20.11 11.14
C LEU A 67 -4.10 19.67 9.78
N VAL A 68 -3.17 19.39 8.86
CA VAL A 68 -3.47 18.83 7.53
C VAL A 68 -4.15 17.47 7.63
N LYS A 69 -3.65 16.55 8.47
CA LYS A 69 -4.25 15.22 8.63
C LYS A 69 -5.66 15.25 9.23
N THR A 70 -6.02 16.32 9.94
CA THR A 70 -7.29 16.40 10.69
C THR A 70 -8.31 17.35 10.07
N VAL A 71 -7.97 18.03 8.98
CA VAL A 71 -8.95 18.79 8.21
C VAL A 71 -9.88 17.82 7.49
N LEU A 72 -11.18 18.11 7.52
CA LEU A 72 -12.16 17.38 6.72
C LEU A 72 -12.26 18.08 5.38
N LEU A 73 -12.12 17.32 4.30
CA LEU A 73 -12.13 17.81 2.92
C LEU A 73 -13.21 17.08 2.13
N ASP A 74 -13.66 17.71 1.06
CA ASP A 74 -14.64 17.13 0.14
C ASP A 74 -14.04 15.96 -0.67
N TRP A 75 -14.93 15.27 -1.38
CA TRP A 75 -14.61 14.11 -2.19
C TRP A 75 -14.64 14.49 -3.67
N THR A 76 -13.87 13.78 -4.50
CA THR A 76 -13.87 14.00 -5.95
C THR A 76 -14.08 12.71 -6.75
N PRO A 77 -14.97 12.69 -7.75
CA PRO A 77 -15.16 11.55 -8.64
C PRO A 77 -14.12 11.50 -9.77
N ARG A 78 -13.29 12.54 -9.92
CA ARG A 78 -12.32 12.68 -11.02
C ARG A 78 -11.00 11.99 -10.69
N ASN A 79 -10.24 11.59 -11.69
CA ASN A 79 -8.85 11.13 -11.52
C ASN A 79 -7.86 12.26 -11.18
N PHE A 80 -8.31 13.50 -10.99
CA PHE A 80 -7.48 14.63 -10.58
C PHE A 80 -8.28 15.59 -9.70
N VAL A 81 -7.56 16.41 -8.91
CA VAL A 81 -8.13 17.57 -8.23
C VAL A 81 -8.04 18.78 -9.14
N SER A 82 -9.18 19.43 -9.38
CA SER A 82 -9.30 20.65 -10.18
C SER A 82 -8.85 21.89 -9.42
N ASN A 83 -8.62 22.99 -10.14
CA ASN A 83 -8.24 24.26 -9.52
C ASN A 83 -9.32 24.79 -8.55
N ASP A 84 -10.59 24.59 -8.88
CA ASP A 84 -11.71 25.04 -8.05
C ASP A 84 -11.77 24.23 -6.74
N GLU A 85 -11.65 22.90 -6.82
CA GLU A 85 -11.53 22.02 -5.63
C GLU A 85 -10.28 22.37 -4.80
N ALA A 86 -9.15 22.69 -5.44
CA ALA A 86 -7.94 23.11 -4.72
C ALA A 86 -8.10 24.46 -4.01
N ASP A 87 -8.88 25.38 -4.59
CA ASP A 87 -9.25 26.66 -3.96
C ASP A 87 -10.20 26.43 -2.75
N GLU A 88 -11.12 25.47 -2.84
CA GLU A 88 -12.00 25.04 -1.73
C GLU A 88 -11.19 24.38 -0.59
N VAL A 89 -10.32 23.42 -0.91
CA VAL A 89 -9.43 22.76 0.07
C VAL A 89 -8.58 23.78 0.82
N TRP A 90 -8.04 24.80 0.14
CA TRP A 90 -7.27 25.85 0.78
C TRP A 90 -8.13 26.66 1.77
N SER A 91 -9.36 27.01 1.38
CA SER A 91 -10.32 27.71 2.23
C SER A 91 -10.67 26.89 3.48
N ASP A 92 -10.89 25.58 3.32
CA ASP A 92 -11.22 24.68 4.41
C ASP A 92 -10.05 24.49 5.36
N LEU A 93 -8.83 24.32 4.85
CA LEU A 93 -7.62 24.29 5.66
C LEU A 93 -7.48 25.59 6.47
N CYS A 94 -7.66 26.75 5.83
CA CYS A 94 -7.55 28.03 6.52
C CYS A 94 -8.56 28.17 7.66
N THR A 95 -9.82 27.78 7.39
CA THR A 95 -10.90 27.82 8.37
C THR A 95 -10.67 26.84 9.53
N HIS A 96 -10.25 25.61 9.22
CA HIS A 96 -9.94 24.57 10.20
C HIS A 96 -8.83 25.03 11.15
N VAL A 97 -7.71 25.51 10.60
CA VAL A 97 -6.58 25.97 11.41
C VAL A 97 -6.96 27.18 12.26
N ALA A 98 -7.68 28.15 11.69
CA ALA A 98 -8.17 29.32 12.43
C ALA A 98 -9.13 28.94 13.57
N SER A 99 -10.00 27.95 13.36
CA SER A 99 -10.99 27.51 14.37
C SER A 99 -10.38 26.71 15.52
N ARG A 100 -9.32 25.94 15.24
CA ARG A 100 -8.60 25.14 16.25
C ARG A 100 -7.84 26.00 17.26
N GLY A 101 -7.35 27.16 16.83
CA GLY A 101 -6.71 28.15 17.71
C GLY A 101 -5.53 27.57 18.50
N LEU A 102 -4.56 26.95 17.82
CA LEU A 102 -3.39 26.33 18.46
C LEU A 102 -2.68 27.32 19.40
N ASP A 103 -2.43 26.90 20.65
CA ASP A 103 -1.82 27.73 21.71
C ASP A 103 -2.56 29.08 21.95
N GLY A 104 -3.85 29.14 21.65
CA GLY A 104 -4.67 30.37 21.75
C GLY A 104 -4.23 31.50 20.82
N ARG A 105 -3.41 31.19 19.80
CA ARG A 105 -2.85 32.18 18.87
C ARG A 105 -3.84 32.52 17.76
N ILE A 106 -3.80 33.77 17.34
CA ILE A 106 -4.55 34.25 16.19
C ILE A 106 -3.83 33.75 14.93
N VAL A 107 -4.59 33.13 14.04
CA VAL A 107 -4.12 32.68 12.72
C VAL A 107 -4.38 33.80 11.73
N ALA A 108 -3.34 34.21 11.01
CA ALA A 108 -3.45 35.15 9.90
C ALA A 108 -3.40 34.36 8.59
N TYR A 109 -4.36 34.58 7.70
CA TYR A 109 -4.35 33.93 6.39
C TYR A 109 -4.97 34.81 5.31
N ASP A 110 -4.60 34.54 4.06
CA ASP A 110 -5.17 35.12 2.86
C ASP A 110 -5.35 34.03 1.77
N ALA A 111 -5.49 34.46 0.52
CA ALA A 111 -5.67 33.54 -0.60
C ALA A 111 -4.46 32.62 -0.84
N ASN A 112 -3.24 32.91 -0.37
CA ASN A 112 -2.04 32.14 -0.72
C ASN A 112 -1.17 31.79 0.49
N GLU A 113 -1.38 32.40 1.64
CA GLU A 113 -0.56 32.17 2.82
C GLU A 113 -1.40 32.06 4.08
N LEU A 114 -1.01 31.15 4.97
CA LEU A 114 -1.52 31.01 6.32
C LEU A 114 -0.36 30.92 7.29
N THR A 115 -0.38 31.72 8.36
CA THR A 115 0.68 31.76 9.38
C THR A 115 0.09 31.72 10.79
N ILE A 116 0.68 30.85 11.63
CA ILE A 116 0.44 30.74 13.08
C ILE A 116 1.71 31.22 13.79
N GLN A 117 1.68 32.40 14.40
CA GLN A 117 2.87 33.02 14.99
C GLN A 117 3.08 32.69 16.47
N GLY A 118 4.34 32.48 16.85
CA GLY A 118 4.82 32.62 18.22
C GLY A 118 4.28 31.58 19.21
N MET A 119 4.13 30.33 18.76
CA MET A 119 3.77 29.21 19.64
C MET A 119 4.96 28.82 20.50
N LYS A 120 4.72 28.54 21.78
CA LYS A 120 5.78 28.14 22.71
C LYS A 120 6.08 26.65 22.61
N LEU A 121 7.37 26.32 22.66
CA LEU A 121 7.81 24.95 22.86
C LEU A 121 7.86 24.65 24.37
N ASN A 122 6.85 23.95 24.89
CA ASN A 122 6.72 23.63 26.31
C ASN A 122 6.83 24.88 27.21
N ASP A 123 7.32 24.73 28.44
CA ASP A 123 7.59 25.83 29.37
C ASP A 123 8.90 26.59 29.07
N SER A 124 9.53 26.36 27.92
CA SER A 124 10.78 27.03 27.55
C SER A 124 10.55 28.40 26.89
N ASP A 125 11.63 29.17 26.73
CA ASP A 125 11.62 30.41 25.94
C ASP A 125 11.76 30.17 24.43
N ALA A 126 11.90 28.90 24.00
CA ALA A 126 11.92 28.57 22.59
C ALA A 126 10.51 28.69 21.99
N THR A 127 10.43 29.25 20.79
CA THR A 127 9.16 29.45 20.09
C THR A 127 9.26 28.97 18.66
N PHE A 128 8.13 28.65 18.04
CA PHE A 128 8.05 28.33 16.62
C PHE A 128 6.88 29.03 15.94
N THR A 129 7.05 29.27 14.65
CA THR A 129 6.02 29.83 13.76
C THR A 129 5.76 28.82 12.65
N VAL A 130 4.49 28.46 12.44
CA VAL A 130 4.08 27.56 11.37
C VAL A 130 3.51 28.38 10.23
N ARG A 131 3.94 28.11 9.00
CA ARG A 131 3.53 28.80 7.77
C ARG A 131 3.16 27.79 6.71
N PHE A 132 1.95 27.89 6.19
CA PHE A 132 1.54 27.23 4.95
C PHE A 132 1.52 28.28 3.84
N HIS A 133 1.99 27.94 2.66
CA HIS A 133 1.84 28.80 1.48
C HIS A 133 1.60 27.98 0.23
N ARG A 134 0.74 28.48 -0.65
CA ARG A 134 0.47 27.86 -1.95
C ARG A 134 1.55 28.20 -2.95
N ASP A 135 1.89 27.23 -3.80
CA ASP A 135 2.76 27.49 -4.95
C ASP A 135 2.06 28.43 -5.95
N ALA A 136 2.80 29.39 -6.49
CA ALA A 136 2.25 30.40 -7.39
C ALA A 136 1.92 29.85 -8.79
N SER A 137 2.57 28.76 -9.18
CA SER A 137 2.38 28.11 -10.48
C SER A 137 1.37 26.97 -10.44
N ASP A 138 1.20 26.32 -9.28
CA ASP A 138 0.22 25.25 -9.08
C ASP A 138 -0.50 25.36 -7.73
N ARG A 139 -1.80 25.65 -7.77
CA ARG A 139 -2.63 25.79 -6.56
C ARG A 139 -2.83 24.48 -5.79
N ARG A 140 -2.50 23.34 -6.40
CA ARG A 140 -2.54 22.02 -5.79
C ARG A 140 -1.29 21.72 -4.98
N ILE A 141 -0.31 22.62 -4.94
CA ILE A 141 0.90 22.44 -4.15
C ILE A 141 0.91 23.43 -2.98
N ILE A 142 1.10 22.90 -1.78
CA ILE A 142 1.23 23.65 -0.53
C ILE A 142 2.60 23.36 0.07
N ALA A 143 3.35 24.39 0.43
CA ALA A 143 4.57 24.23 1.20
C ALA A 143 4.29 24.58 2.68
N LEU A 144 4.58 23.61 3.55
CA LEU A 144 4.56 23.75 4.99
C LEU A 144 5.97 24.05 5.48
N GLN A 145 6.11 25.16 6.22
CA GLN A 145 7.35 25.58 6.86
C GLN A 145 7.12 25.81 8.35
N SER A 146 8.15 25.54 9.13
CA SER A 146 8.18 25.87 10.55
C SER A 146 9.52 26.50 10.90
N THR A 147 9.49 27.71 11.46
CA THR A 147 10.68 28.44 11.91
C THR A 147 10.71 28.44 13.44
N GLY A 148 11.68 27.74 14.01
CA GLY A 148 11.96 27.69 15.44
C GLY A 148 13.03 28.70 15.83
N THR A 149 12.86 29.33 16.99
CA THR A 149 13.79 30.33 17.54
C THR A 149 14.06 30.11 19.01
N HIS A 150 15.32 30.28 19.42
CA HIS A 150 15.73 30.25 20.83
C HIS A 150 17.02 31.05 21.02
N ASP A 151 17.05 32.00 21.96
CA ASP A 151 18.26 32.77 22.33
C ASP A 151 19.02 33.40 21.15
N GLY A 152 18.29 33.89 20.14
CA GLY A 152 18.85 34.50 18.93
C GLY A 152 19.31 33.52 17.86
N ALA A 153 19.22 32.21 18.10
CA ALA A 153 19.34 31.18 17.06
C ALA A 153 17.99 30.98 16.36
N SER A 154 18.03 30.74 15.05
CA SER A 154 16.86 30.44 14.20
C SER A 154 17.15 29.21 13.34
N ARG A 155 16.14 28.37 13.14
CA ARG A 155 16.16 27.25 12.20
C ARG A 155 14.79 27.14 11.55
N THR A 156 14.78 26.90 10.24
CA THR A 156 13.56 26.66 9.48
C THR A 156 13.62 25.28 8.85
N VAL A 157 12.56 24.50 9.06
CA VAL A 157 12.35 23.22 8.38
C VAL A 157 11.11 23.32 7.50
N GLY A 158 11.05 22.56 6.41
CA GLY A 158 9.87 22.56 5.56
C GLY A 158 9.74 21.35 4.66
N ILE A 159 8.52 21.11 4.21
CA ILE A 159 8.12 20.08 3.25
C ILE A 159 7.09 20.64 2.29
N THR A 160 7.02 20.06 1.10
CA THR A 160 5.97 20.29 0.13
C THR A 160 4.87 19.25 0.31
N MET A 161 3.64 19.62 -0.03
CA MET A 161 2.45 18.79 0.05
C MET A 161 1.63 18.96 -1.22
N ALA A 162 1.04 17.88 -1.70
CA ALA A 162 0.13 17.90 -2.84
C ALA A 162 -1.32 17.76 -2.38
N ILE A 163 -2.18 18.67 -2.81
CA ILE A 163 -3.63 18.48 -2.81
C ILE A 163 -3.93 17.47 -3.90
N THR A 164 -4.26 16.25 -3.49
CA THR A 164 -4.49 15.12 -4.38
C THR A 164 -5.71 14.34 -3.91
N LYS A 165 -6.16 13.44 -4.75
CA LYS A 165 -7.15 12.44 -4.40
C LYS A 165 -6.52 11.33 -3.59
N ASP A 166 -7.24 10.84 -2.58
CA ASP A 166 -6.88 9.64 -1.84
C ASP A 166 -6.94 8.41 -2.75
N ARG A 167 -5.88 7.63 -2.72
CA ARG A 167 -5.70 6.42 -3.52
C ARG A 167 -5.00 5.32 -2.73
N GLU A 168 -5.16 5.30 -1.41
CA GLU A 168 -4.56 4.30 -0.52
C GLU A 168 -4.75 2.86 -1.01
N VAL A 169 -5.93 2.55 -1.58
CA VAL A 169 -6.21 1.22 -2.14
C VAL A 169 -5.20 0.79 -3.22
N LEU A 170 -4.62 1.73 -3.98
CA LEU A 170 -3.62 1.44 -5.03
C LEU A 170 -2.22 1.14 -4.48
N THR A 171 -2.00 1.29 -3.18
CA THR A 171 -0.74 0.88 -2.53
C THR A 171 -0.64 -0.63 -2.33
N TYR A 172 -1.78 -1.33 -2.39
CA TYR A 172 -1.84 -2.78 -2.36
C TYR A 172 -1.69 -3.35 -3.77
N ALA A 173 -1.08 -4.51 -3.88
CA ALA A 173 -1.12 -5.29 -5.11
C ALA A 173 -2.51 -5.94 -5.30
N VAL A 174 -3.08 -6.44 -4.19
CA VAL A 174 -4.45 -6.96 -4.14
C VAL A 174 -5.14 -6.44 -2.89
N ALA A 175 -6.24 -5.70 -3.08
CA ALA A 175 -7.15 -5.29 -2.02
C ALA A 175 -8.50 -5.97 -2.21
N SER A 176 -9.00 -6.67 -1.20
CA SER A 176 -10.25 -7.42 -1.29
C SER A 176 -11.21 -7.13 -0.13
N ARG A 177 -12.50 -7.01 -0.41
CA ARG A 177 -13.54 -7.07 0.63
C ARG A 177 -13.77 -8.50 1.12
N GLY A 178 -13.57 -9.45 0.23
CA GLY A 178 -13.71 -10.88 0.48
C GLY A 178 -12.38 -11.54 0.78
N ARG A 179 -12.37 -12.86 0.67
CA ARG A 179 -11.17 -13.68 0.84
C ARG A 179 -10.26 -13.58 -0.38
N ILE A 180 -8.97 -13.80 -0.16
CA ILE A 180 -7.93 -13.87 -1.19
C ILE A 180 -7.23 -15.22 -1.09
N TRP A 181 -6.97 -15.85 -2.24
CA TRP A 181 -6.08 -17.00 -2.34
C TRP A 181 -4.98 -16.71 -3.36
N LEU A 182 -3.71 -16.94 -2.99
CA LEU A 182 -2.59 -16.97 -3.92
C LEU A 182 -2.04 -18.40 -4.00
N ASP A 183 -1.98 -18.96 -5.20
CA ASP A 183 -1.44 -20.29 -5.43
C ASP A 183 0.00 -20.29 -5.95
N GLU A 184 0.61 -21.47 -6.01
CA GLU A 184 1.97 -21.67 -6.48
C GLU A 184 2.23 -21.02 -7.86
N GLY A 185 3.38 -20.35 -7.99
CA GLY A 185 3.73 -19.60 -9.19
C GLY A 185 3.28 -18.13 -9.20
N SER A 186 2.62 -17.66 -8.13
CA SER A 186 2.28 -16.25 -7.96
C SER A 186 3.43 -15.46 -7.33
N VAL A 187 3.82 -14.36 -7.98
CA VAL A 187 4.79 -13.37 -7.48
C VAL A 187 4.10 -12.01 -7.41
N VAL A 188 4.07 -11.41 -6.23
CA VAL A 188 3.37 -10.16 -5.96
C VAL A 188 4.35 -9.13 -5.42
N HIS A 189 4.45 -7.99 -6.10
CA HIS A 189 5.38 -6.89 -5.79
C HIS A 189 4.71 -5.80 -4.94
N GLY A 190 4.00 -6.19 -3.89
CA GLY A 190 3.41 -5.25 -2.95
C GLY A 190 2.52 -5.92 -1.91
N PRO A 191 1.97 -5.13 -0.97
CA PRO A 191 1.14 -5.67 0.10
C PRO A 191 -0.18 -6.28 -0.38
N LEU A 192 -0.66 -7.26 0.37
CA LEU A 192 -2.01 -7.82 0.25
C LEU A 192 -2.88 -7.27 1.37
N PHE A 193 -4.17 -7.02 1.10
CA PHE A 193 -5.09 -6.62 2.13
C PHE A 193 -6.50 -7.19 1.92
N SER A 194 -7.07 -7.71 3.00
CA SER A 194 -8.46 -8.17 3.02
C SER A 194 -9.22 -7.59 4.20
N THR A 195 -10.42 -7.08 3.92
CA THR A 195 -11.36 -6.60 4.95
C THR A 195 -12.21 -7.73 5.53
N TRP A 196 -11.92 -8.98 5.18
CA TRP A 196 -12.61 -10.15 5.69
C TRP A 196 -12.49 -10.22 7.22
N ASN A 197 -13.63 -10.29 7.90
CA ASN A 197 -13.71 -10.20 9.36
C ASN A 197 -14.49 -11.36 9.99
N ARG A 198 -14.51 -12.53 9.33
CA ARG A 198 -15.25 -13.72 9.79
C ARG A 198 -14.30 -14.89 10.13
N PRO A 199 -13.52 -14.79 11.23
CA PRO A 199 -12.59 -15.85 11.62
C PRO A 199 -13.30 -17.17 11.95
N GLU A 200 -14.60 -17.17 12.25
CA GLU A 200 -15.37 -18.39 12.47
C GLU A 200 -15.61 -19.22 11.18
N VAL A 201 -15.34 -18.63 10.01
CA VAL A 201 -15.44 -19.28 8.70
C VAL A 201 -14.08 -19.69 8.15
N GLY A 202 -13.04 -18.89 8.41
CA GLY A 202 -11.70 -19.13 7.90
C GLY A 202 -10.88 -17.85 7.79
N PRO A 203 -9.62 -17.97 7.33
CA PRO A 203 -8.74 -16.83 7.13
C PRO A 203 -9.26 -15.91 6.00
N GLY A 204 -8.86 -14.65 6.05
CA GLY A 204 -9.12 -13.68 5.00
C GLY A 204 -8.18 -13.80 3.80
N ILE A 205 -6.96 -14.26 4.03
CA ILE A 205 -5.92 -14.41 3.02
C ILE A 205 -5.23 -15.75 3.27
N GLU A 206 -4.94 -16.47 2.19
CA GLU A 206 -4.23 -17.74 2.24
C GLU A 206 -3.24 -17.80 1.07
N THR A 207 -2.09 -18.45 1.30
CA THR A 207 -1.05 -18.61 0.28
C THR A 207 -0.42 -20.01 0.29
N SER A 208 -0.03 -20.50 -0.89
CA SER A 208 0.71 -21.77 -1.06
C SER A 208 2.23 -21.60 -0.87
N PRO A 209 3.01 -22.65 -0.52
CA PRO A 209 4.47 -22.54 -0.33
C PRO A 209 5.26 -21.97 -1.51
N GLY A 210 4.74 -22.11 -2.74
CA GLY A 210 5.35 -21.60 -3.96
C GLY A 210 5.00 -20.14 -4.32
N THR A 211 4.42 -19.38 -3.38
CA THR A 211 4.11 -17.95 -3.58
C THR A 211 5.21 -17.05 -3.05
N THR A 212 5.37 -15.90 -3.69
CA THR A 212 6.24 -14.82 -3.21
C THR A 212 5.46 -13.51 -3.13
N VAL A 213 5.41 -12.91 -1.94
CA VAL A 213 4.81 -11.60 -1.70
C VAL A 213 5.89 -10.65 -1.20
N TYR A 214 6.39 -9.76 -2.06
CA TYR A 214 7.29 -8.67 -1.69
C TYR A 214 6.51 -7.54 -1.01
N GLY A 215 6.01 -7.82 0.18
CA GLY A 215 5.21 -6.92 1.00
C GLY A 215 4.55 -7.63 2.16
N THR A 216 3.73 -6.88 2.90
CA THR A 216 2.99 -7.39 4.05
C THR A 216 1.66 -8.03 3.66
N VAL A 217 1.17 -8.90 4.54
CA VAL A 217 -0.18 -9.48 4.46
C VAL A 217 -1.05 -8.85 5.54
N GLY A 218 -1.96 -7.95 5.15
CA GLY A 218 -2.81 -7.20 6.06
C GLY A 218 -4.20 -7.81 6.24
N THR A 219 -4.64 -7.90 7.50
CA THR A 219 -5.97 -8.37 7.87
C THR A 219 -6.57 -7.54 9.00
N VAL A 220 -7.88 -7.38 8.96
CA VAL A 220 -8.66 -6.68 10.00
C VAL A 220 -8.96 -7.55 11.22
N ILE A 221 -8.62 -8.83 11.17
CA ILE A 221 -8.82 -9.78 12.28
C ILE A 221 -7.61 -9.72 13.21
N SER A 222 -7.87 -9.68 14.52
CA SER A 222 -6.80 -9.70 15.52
C SER A 222 -6.16 -11.08 15.64
N LEU A 223 -4.88 -11.15 16.05
CA LEU A 223 -4.22 -12.42 16.34
C LEU A 223 -4.99 -13.26 17.37
N ALA A 224 -5.50 -12.61 18.43
CA ALA A 224 -6.28 -13.25 19.47
C ALA A 224 -7.58 -13.89 18.94
N ASP A 225 -8.25 -13.23 17.98
CA ASP A 225 -9.47 -13.78 17.37
C ASP A 225 -9.17 -14.96 16.45
N PHE A 226 -8.05 -14.96 15.72
CA PHE A 226 -7.62 -16.14 14.97
C PHE A 226 -7.32 -17.33 15.89
N GLN A 227 -6.54 -17.10 16.95
CA GLN A 227 -6.21 -18.12 17.95
C GLN A 227 -7.48 -18.67 18.63
N ALA A 228 -8.44 -17.80 18.96
CA ALA A 228 -9.73 -18.20 19.55
C ALA A 228 -10.59 -19.07 18.62
N ASN A 229 -10.41 -18.93 17.30
CA ASN A 229 -11.08 -19.74 16.28
C ASN A 229 -10.22 -20.92 15.78
N GLY A 230 -9.05 -21.15 16.37
CA GLY A 230 -8.14 -22.24 15.99
C GLY A 230 -7.55 -22.07 14.59
N ILE A 231 -7.38 -20.83 14.12
CA ILE A 231 -6.73 -20.51 12.85
C ILE A 231 -5.29 -20.11 13.12
N GLN A 232 -4.36 -20.78 12.43
CA GLN A 232 -2.95 -20.43 12.45
C GLN A 232 -2.58 -19.73 11.14
N MET A 233 -2.39 -18.41 11.18
CA MET A 233 -1.99 -17.66 10.00
C MET A 233 -0.51 -17.92 9.65
N GLU A 234 0.35 -17.91 10.65
CA GLU A 234 1.78 -18.22 10.57
C GLU A 234 2.23 -18.97 11.84
N THR A 235 3.38 -19.64 11.79
CA THR A 235 3.97 -20.27 12.96
C THR A 235 4.59 -19.22 13.88
N LEU A 236 4.11 -19.15 15.11
CA LEU A 236 4.59 -18.24 16.16
C LEU A 236 5.30 -19.00 17.28
N GLY A 237 6.30 -18.35 17.87
CA GLY A 237 6.95 -18.83 19.10
C GLY A 237 6.17 -18.48 20.37
N ASP A 238 6.70 -18.86 21.53
CA ASP A 238 6.08 -18.60 22.84
C ASP A 238 5.94 -17.09 23.18
N ASN A 239 6.60 -16.23 22.42
CA ASN A 239 6.52 -14.77 22.51
C ASN A 239 5.55 -14.15 21.49
N ASP A 240 4.72 -14.96 20.82
CA ASP A 240 3.79 -14.55 19.75
C ASP A 240 4.48 -13.91 18.53
N ASN A 241 5.81 -14.04 18.39
CA ASN A 241 6.54 -13.56 17.22
C ASN A 241 6.80 -14.68 16.20
N ALA A 242 6.94 -14.29 14.94
CA ALA A 242 7.20 -15.19 13.83
C ALA A 242 8.50 -15.99 13.98
N MET A 243 8.47 -17.23 13.52
CA MET A 243 9.60 -18.16 13.56
C MET A 243 10.41 -18.11 12.27
N PHE A 244 11.74 -18.22 12.39
CA PHE A 244 12.68 -18.24 11.26
C PHE A 244 13.74 -19.32 11.47
N TYR A 245 14.16 -19.96 10.39
CA TYR A 245 15.37 -20.76 10.37
C TYR A 245 16.59 -19.86 10.60
N PHE A 246 17.58 -20.36 11.33
CA PHE A 246 18.80 -19.59 11.60
C PHE A 246 19.66 -19.39 10.34
N GLY A 247 19.59 -20.32 9.38
CA GLY A 247 20.35 -20.26 8.11
C GLY A 247 21.86 -20.44 8.24
N VAL A 248 22.40 -20.34 9.45
CA VAL A 248 23.81 -20.45 9.80
C VAL A 248 24.00 -21.29 11.06
N SER A 249 25.24 -21.62 11.39
CA SER A 249 25.57 -22.17 12.71
C SER A 249 25.31 -21.11 13.79
N ALA A 250 24.46 -21.42 14.75
CA ALA A 250 24.11 -20.51 15.85
C ALA A 250 24.82 -20.91 17.16
N PHE A 251 25.19 -19.92 17.95
CA PHE A 251 25.87 -20.06 19.24
C PHE A 251 25.15 -19.27 20.34
N ASP A 252 25.27 -19.73 21.59
CA ASP A 252 24.82 -19.00 22.77
C ASP A 252 25.79 -17.85 23.13
N ASP A 253 25.47 -17.07 24.16
CA ASP A 253 26.30 -15.95 24.64
C ASP A 253 27.65 -16.39 25.21
N GLU A 254 27.81 -17.68 25.52
CA GLU A 254 29.05 -18.31 25.94
C GLU A 254 29.86 -18.94 24.78
N GLY A 255 29.33 -18.89 23.56
CA GLY A 255 29.96 -19.41 22.35
C GLY A 255 29.83 -20.92 22.16
N ASN A 256 28.90 -21.59 22.88
CA ASN A 256 28.59 -22.99 22.64
C ASN A 256 27.57 -23.11 21.48
N PRO A 257 27.67 -24.16 20.63
CA PRO A 257 26.69 -24.37 19.57
C PRO A 257 25.28 -24.62 20.12
N VAL A 258 24.29 -23.91 19.56
CA VAL A 258 22.87 -24.11 19.83
C VAL A 258 22.36 -25.29 18.99
N SER A 259 21.55 -26.17 19.57
CA SER A 259 21.01 -27.35 18.88
C SER A 259 19.81 -27.06 17.98
N ASP A 260 19.07 -25.99 18.28
CA ASP A 260 17.94 -25.55 17.50
C ASP A 260 18.40 -25.09 16.11
N THR A 261 17.51 -25.20 15.14
CA THR A 261 17.77 -24.75 13.76
C THR A 261 16.85 -23.62 13.33
N TYR A 262 15.91 -23.23 14.19
CA TYR A 262 14.93 -22.18 14.01
C TYR A 262 14.48 -21.66 15.37
N GLY A 263 13.91 -20.46 15.40
CA GLY A 263 13.44 -19.80 16.61
C GLY A 263 12.72 -18.49 16.31
N PRO A 264 12.09 -17.87 17.32
CA PRO A 264 11.38 -16.61 17.14
C PRO A 264 12.35 -15.43 17.06
N VAL A 265 11.80 -14.24 16.80
CA VAL A 265 12.53 -12.97 16.91
C VAL A 265 12.17 -12.22 18.18
N ASP A 266 13.06 -11.34 18.64
CA ASP A 266 12.72 -10.28 19.60
C ASP A 266 12.10 -9.05 18.92
N ASP A 267 11.76 -8.04 19.72
CA ASP A 267 11.15 -6.77 19.28
C ASP A 267 12.01 -5.98 18.28
N ASP A 268 13.32 -6.23 18.27
CA ASP A 268 14.27 -5.58 17.36
C ASP A 268 14.51 -6.41 16.09
N GLY A 269 13.87 -7.58 15.95
CA GLY A 269 13.97 -8.45 14.77
C GLY A 269 15.16 -9.41 14.76
N TYR A 270 15.85 -9.57 15.88
CA TYR A 270 16.96 -10.52 16.00
C TYR A 270 16.49 -11.87 16.52
N LEU A 271 17.08 -12.95 16.00
CA LEU A 271 16.70 -14.32 16.32
C LEU A 271 17.02 -14.67 17.77
N LEU A 272 16.18 -15.56 18.30
CA LEU A 272 16.28 -16.21 19.60
C LEU A 272 16.25 -17.74 19.39
N ASP A 273 16.72 -18.50 20.37
CA ASP A 273 16.47 -19.94 20.44
C ASP A 273 15.04 -20.24 20.92
N LEU A 274 14.67 -21.53 21.00
CA LEU A 274 13.32 -21.92 21.45
C LEU A 274 13.07 -21.62 22.93
N ASP A 275 14.12 -21.40 23.72
CA ASP A 275 14.06 -20.99 25.12
C ASP A 275 14.07 -19.45 25.29
N LEU A 276 13.96 -18.70 24.17
CA LEU A 276 13.96 -17.24 24.08
C LEU A 276 15.28 -16.55 24.46
N ASN A 277 16.41 -17.26 24.34
CA ASN A 277 17.74 -16.68 24.55
C ASN A 277 18.31 -16.11 23.23
N PRO A 278 19.06 -14.99 23.28
CA PRO A 278 19.74 -14.46 22.11
C PRO A 278 20.74 -15.45 21.51
N ILE A 279 20.76 -15.54 20.18
CA ILE A 279 21.74 -16.35 19.45
C ILE A 279 22.68 -15.49 18.61
N TYR A 280 23.87 -16.04 18.36
CA TYR A 280 24.98 -15.38 17.70
C TYR A 280 25.53 -16.22 16.53
N ASP A 281 26.10 -15.54 15.53
CA ASP A 281 26.87 -16.16 14.46
C ASP A 281 28.29 -16.55 14.94
N GLU A 282 29.09 -17.15 14.04
CA GLU A 282 30.47 -17.56 14.34
C GLU A 282 31.41 -16.39 14.68
N ASP A 283 31.05 -15.17 14.29
CA ASP A 283 31.80 -13.94 14.57
C ASP A 283 31.34 -13.26 15.88
N GLY A 284 30.33 -13.81 16.56
CA GLY A 284 29.76 -13.29 17.79
C GLY A 284 28.78 -12.12 17.58
N ASN A 285 28.27 -11.92 16.37
CA ASN A 285 27.20 -10.96 16.09
C ASN A 285 25.83 -11.60 16.26
N ARG A 286 24.83 -10.82 16.67
CA ARG A 286 23.45 -11.31 16.68
C ARG A 286 22.94 -11.53 15.26
N ILE A 287 22.18 -12.60 15.10
CA ILE A 287 21.59 -12.99 13.82
C ILE A 287 20.27 -12.22 13.65
N PHE A 288 20.14 -11.44 12.57
CA PHE A 288 18.91 -10.72 12.23
C PHE A 288 18.00 -11.58 11.36
N LYS A 289 16.68 -11.41 11.47
CA LYS A 289 15.72 -12.19 10.66
C LYS A 289 15.96 -12.02 9.16
N ASP A 290 15.80 -13.11 8.43
CA ASP A 290 15.78 -13.14 6.98
C ASP A 290 14.42 -13.72 6.53
N TYR A 291 13.65 -12.94 5.79
CA TYR A 291 12.32 -13.35 5.32
C TYR A 291 12.37 -14.56 4.38
N ASP A 292 13.48 -14.77 3.67
CA ASP A 292 13.68 -15.98 2.86
C ASP A 292 13.79 -17.26 3.72
N LEU A 293 14.10 -17.10 5.01
CA LEU A 293 14.27 -18.19 5.97
C LEU A 293 13.08 -18.33 6.92
N ARG A 294 11.92 -17.77 6.59
CA ARG A 294 10.71 -17.91 7.40
C ARG A 294 10.34 -19.38 7.59
N TYR A 295 10.11 -19.77 8.84
CA TYR A 295 9.62 -21.10 9.18
C TYR A 295 8.09 -21.10 9.13
N TYR A 296 7.51 -22.05 8.39
CA TYR A 296 6.07 -22.29 8.39
C TYR A 296 5.77 -23.78 8.57
N SER A 297 4.70 -24.08 9.31
CA SER A 297 4.23 -25.45 9.53
C SER A 297 3.21 -25.87 8.46
N SER A 298 2.74 -27.12 8.52
CA SER A 298 1.64 -27.56 7.65
C SER A 298 0.33 -26.83 7.92
N ASP A 299 0.17 -26.34 9.16
CA ASP A 299 -1.09 -25.81 9.69
C ASP A 299 -1.25 -24.31 9.38
N ASP A 300 -0.19 -23.65 8.92
CA ASP A 300 -0.18 -22.24 8.55
C ASP A 300 -1.12 -22.01 7.35
N HIS A 301 -1.77 -20.86 7.31
CA HIS A 301 -2.56 -20.42 6.16
C HIS A 301 -1.78 -19.49 5.22
N ILE A 302 -0.75 -18.81 5.71
CA ILE A 302 0.19 -18.03 4.91
C ILE A 302 1.51 -18.80 4.83
N LYS A 303 1.89 -19.19 3.61
CA LYS A 303 3.11 -19.92 3.29
C LYS A 303 3.89 -19.20 2.18
N GLY A 304 5.12 -19.64 1.96
CA GLY A 304 6.02 -18.99 1.00
C GLY A 304 6.54 -17.65 1.53
N TYR A 305 7.20 -16.90 0.66
CA TYR A 305 7.86 -15.66 1.04
C TYR A 305 6.84 -14.54 1.29
N HIS A 306 6.97 -13.84 2.41
CA HIS A 306 6.30 -12.60 2.74
C HIS A 306 7.09 -11.85 3.83
N GLU A 307 6.92 -10.53 3.91
CA GLU A 307 7.63 -9.72 4.91
C GLU A 307 7.03 -9.98 6.30
N ASP A 308 5.84 -9.45 6.60
CA ASP A 308 5.17 -9.67 7.89
C ASP A 308 3.65 -9.75 7.70
N ILE A 309 2.96 -10.36 8.68
CA ILE A 309 1.50 -10.32 8.78
C ILE A 309 1.10 -9.16 9.69
N LEU A 310 0.27 -8.25 9.17
CA LEU A 310 -0.29 -7.15 9.92
C LEU A 310 -1.69 -7.54 10.39
N TYR A 311 -1.80 -7.91 11.66
CA TYR A 311 -3.08 -8.16 12.33
C TYR A 311 -3.73 -6.85 12.81
N ASP A 312 -5.06 -6.87 13.00
CA ASP A 312 -5.83 -5.73 13.51
C ASP A 312 -5.59 -4.43 12.72
N VAL A 313 -5.38 -4.56 11.40
CA VAL A 313 -5.26 -3.40 10.52
C VAL A 313 -6.57 -2.62 10.59
N PRO A 314 -6.56 -1.35 11.04
CA PRO A 314 -7.78 -0.60 11.23
C PRO A 314 -8.55 -0.48 9.91
N PHE A 315 -9.76 -1.02 9.90
CA PHE A 315 -10.70 -0.85 8.80
C PHE A 315 -12.00 -0.29 9.34
N ASN A 316 -12.21 1.01 9.15
CA ASN A 316 -13.43 1.70 9.56
C ASN A 316 -14.55 1.57 8.51
N SER A 317 -14.50 0.56 7.63
CA SER A 317 -15.35 0.34 6.47
C SER A 317 -15.15 1.26 5.26
N ASP A 318 -14.34 2.31 5.36
CA ASP A 318 -14.36 3.45 4.43
C ASP A 318 -13.10 3.55 3.54
N MET A 319 -12.38 2.45 3.28
CA MET A 319 -11.28 2.48 2.30
C MET A 319 -11.87 2.83 0.92
N PRO A 320 -11.61 4.04 0.38
CA PRO A 320 -12.28 4.50 -0.83
C PRO A 320 -11.89 3.64 -2.03
N GLY A 321 -12.87 3.31 -2.87
CA GLY A 321 -12.70 2.39 -3.99
C GLY A 321 -12.96 0.93 -3.61
N MET A 322 -13.30 0.62 -2.36
CA MET A 322 -13.67 -0.76 -1.98
C MET A 322 -15.18 -0.96 -1.93
N GLN A 323 -16.01 0.07 -2.06
CA GLN A 323 -17.47 -0.06 -1.98
C GLN A 323 -18.17 0.26 -3.31
N PRO A 324 -19.30 -0.39 -3.63
CA PRO A 324 -20.08 -0.03 -4.83
C PRO A 324 -20.55 1.43 -4.84
N GLY A 325 -20.79 2.02 -3.67
CA GLY A 325 -21.20 3.42 -3.54
C GLY A 325 -20.12 4.43 -3.96
N ASP A 326 -18.86 4.01 -4.05
CA ASP A 326 -17.77 4.85 -4.52
C ASP A 326 -17.83 5.05 -6.04
N TYR A 327 -18.59 4.22 -6.76
CA TYR A 327 -18.52 4.13 -8.22
C TYR A 327 -19.70 4.81 -8.91
N ASP A 328 -19.40 5.70 -9.86
CA ASP A 328 -20.33 6.24 -10.85
C ASP A 328 -19.68 6.18 -12.23
N THR A 329 -20.12 5.23 -13.05
CA THR A 329 -19.59 5.01 -14.40
C THR A 329 -20.46 5.61 -15.49
N SER A 330 -21.45 6.44 -15.16
CA SER A 330 -22.45 6.94 -16.09
C SER A 330 -21.88 7.83 -17.20
N ASP A 331 -20.80 8.56 -16.93
CA ASP A 331 -20.11 9.38 -17.94
C ASP A 331 -19.49 8.52 -19.06
N TYR A 332 -18.91 7.36 -18.71
CA TYR A 332 -18.41 6.38 -19.69
C TYR A 332 -19.54 5.82 -20.56
N LYS A 333 -20.72 5.61 -19.96
CA LYS A 333 -21.91 5.16 -20.70
C LYS A 333 -22.40 6.23 -21.68
N ALA A 334 -22.38 7.50 -21.28
CA ALA A 334 -22.90 8.62 -22.04
C ALA A 334 -22.10 8.89 -23.32
N MET A 335 -20.80 8.60 -23.32
CA MET A 335 -19.94 8.71 -24.52
C MET A 335 -20.07 7.52 -25.49
N CYS A 336 -20.70 6.42 -25.08
CA CYS A 336 -20.78 5.19 -25.87
C CYS A 336 -22.04 5.11 -26.76
N SER A 337 -21.86 4.59 -27.97
CA SER A 337 -22.95 4.22 -28.88
C SER A 337 -23.38 2.76 -28.69
N GLU A 338 -24.65 2.42 -28.93
CA GLU A 338 -25.10 1.02 -28.83
C GLU A 338 -24.37 0.13 -29.85
N ILE A 339 -23.90 -1.03 -29.40
CA ILE A 339 -23.20 -2.00 -30.24
C ILE A 339 -24.04 -2.42 -31.46
N GLY A 340 -23.36 -2.58 -32.60
CA GLY A 340 -23.96 -2.92 -33.89
C GLY A 340 -24.40 -4.39 -34.02
N SER A 341 -24.45 -4.86 -35.27
CA SER A 341 -24.91 -6.20 -35.62
C SER A 341 -23.93 -7.30 -35.22
N HIS A 342 -24.48 -8.39 -34.70
CA HIS A 342 -23.78 -9.64 -34.41
C HIS A 342 -23.78 -10.57 -35.64
N SER A 343 -22.75 -11.42 -35.75
CA SER A 343 -22.55 -12.35 -36.86
C SER A 343 -23.49 -13.56 -36.79
N SER A 344 -23.71 -14.09 -35.58
CA SER A 344 -24.51 -15.29 -35.34
C SER A 344 -24.94 -15.38 -33.88
N THR A 345 -25.72 -16.40 -33.52
CA THR A 345 -26.04 -16.71 -32.12
C THR A 345 -25.48 -18.07 -31.74
N ALA A 346 -24.90 -18.16 -30.55
CA ALA A 346 -24.44 -19.40 -29.95
C ALA A 346 -25.21 -19.69 -28.66
N THR A 347 -25.29 -20.96 -28.27
CA THR A 347 -25.75 -21.37 -26.94
C THR A 347 -24.53 -21.83 -26.17
N GLU A 348 -24.26 -21.19 -25.04
CA GLU A 348 -23.19 -21.60 -24.13
C GLU A 348 -23.71 -21.71 -22.70
N TYR A 349 -22.99 -22.45 -21.87
CA TYR A 349 -23.27 -22.60 -20.45
C TYR A 349 -22.27 -21.83 -19.60
N PHE A 350 -22.68 -21.51 -18.38
CA PHE A 350 -21.81 -20.94 -17.37
C PHE A 350 -22.20 -21.36 -15.95
N PRO A 351 -21.30 -21.96 -15.18
CA PRO A 351 -20.02 -22.52 -15.63
C PRO A 351 -20.24 -23.61 -16.67
N TYR A 352 -19.24 -23.86 -17.50
CA TYR A 352 -19.28 -24.85 -18.58
C TYR A 352 -18.43 -26.08 -18.25
N ALA A 353 -18.71 -27.19 -18.92
CA ALA A 353 -17.86 -28.37 -18.83
C ALA A 353 -16.47 -28.08 -19.43
N GLU A 354 -15.44 -28.72 -18.90
CA GLU A 354 -14.06 -28.61 -19.38
C GLU A 354 -13.98 -28.71 -20.91
N GLY A 355 -13.34 -27.72 -21.55
CA GLY A 355 -13.16 -27.67 -22.99
C GLY A 355 -14.43 -27.61 -23.84
N ASN A 356 -15.61 -27.48 -23.23
CA ASN A 356 -16.87 -27.54 -23.96
C ASN A 356 -17.91 -26.56 -23.41
N TYR A 357 -17.87 -25.34 -23.94
CA TYR A 357 -18.83 -24.27 -23.64
C TYR A 357 -20.29 -24.64 -23.95
N SER A 358 -20.54 -25.63 -24.81
CA SER A 358 -21.90 -26.08 -25.16
C SER A 358 -22.48 -27.11 -24.18
N GLN A 359 -21.75 -27.47 -23.12
CA GLN A 359 -22.21 -28.38 -22.08
C GLN A 359 -22.11 -27.72 -20.70
N PRO A 360 -23.09 -27.94 -19.80
CA PRO A 360 -23.02 -27.43 -18.43
C PRO A 360 -21.95 -28.16 -17.62
N ARG A 361 -21.26 -27.43 -16.73
CA ARG A 361 -20.39 -28.05 -15.70
C ARG A 361 -21.20 -28.92 -14.74
N SER A 362 -22.37 -28.42 -14.33
CA SER A 362 -23.24 -29.06 -13.36
C SER A 362 -24.69 -28.68 -13.58
N SER A 363 -25.59 -29.24 -12.78
CA SER A 363 -27.01 -28.88 -12.81
C SER A 363 -27.31 -27.43 -12.40
N SER A 364 -26.36 -26.72 -11.80
CA SER A 364 -26.50 -25.31 -11.42
C SER A 364 -26.04 -24.32 -12.50
N SER A 365 -25.43 -24.81 -13.58
CA SER A 365 -25.00 -23.99 -14.71
C SER A 365 -26.18 -23.29 -15.40
N PHE A 366 -25.98 -22.02 -15.79
CA PHE A 366 -26.95 -21.30 -16.62
C PHE A 366 -26.65 -21.45 -18.09
N GLN A 367 -27.70 -21.56 -18.89
CA GLN A 367 -27.63 -21.47 -20.34
C GLN A 367 -27.78 -20.00 -20.78
N TYR A 368 -26.91 -19.55 -21.68
CA TYR A 368 -26.94 -18.23 -22.29
C TYR A 368 -27.07 -18.34 -23.82
N SER A 369 -28.01 -17.57 -24.38
CA SER A 369 -28.08 -17.34 -25.83
C SER A 369 -27.21 -16.13 -26.17
N ARG A 370 -25.97 -16.41 -26.60
CA ARG A 370 -24.95 -15.40 -26.83
C ARG A 370 -25.08 -14.77 -28.21
N ARG A 371 -24.96 -13.44 -28.28
CA ARG A 371 -24.76 -12.71 -29.53
C ARG A 371 -23.28 -12.74 -29.90
N VAL A 372 -22.95 -13.39 -31.01
CA VAL A 372 -21.56 -13.60 -31.43
C VAL A 372 -21.10 -12.46 -32.32
N TYR A 373 -20.05 -11.77 -31.92
CA TYR A 373 -19.34 -10.76 -32.69
C TYR A 373 -17.97 -11.32 -33.04
N GLU A 374 -17.62 -11.34 -34.32
CA GLU A 374 -16.40 -12.03 -34.78
C GLU A 374 -15.66 -11.16 -35.80
N ASN A 375 -14.35 -10.98 -35.60
CA ASN A 375 -13.47 -10.18 -36.48
C ASN A 375 -13.93 -8.72 -36.64
N GLN A 376 -14.38 -8.08 -35.55
CA GLN A 376 -14.87 -6.70 -35.57
C GLN A 376 -14.00 -5.78 -34.71
N THR A 377 -13.94 -4.51 -35.09
CA THR A 377 -13.33 -3.44 -34.28
C THR A 377 -14.43 -2.53 -33.77
N PHE A 378 -14.40 -2.23 -32.47
CA PHE A 378 -15.34 -1.35 -31.80
C PHE A 378 -14.60 -0.18 -31.16
N SER A 379 -15.23 1.00 -31.15
CA SER A 379 -14.74 2.18 -30.43
C SER A 379 -15.91 2.86 -29.75
N ASN A 380 -15.80 3.13 -28.44
CA ASN A 380 -16.83 3.79 -27.64
C ASN A 380 -18.21 3.14 -27.85
N VAL A 381 -18.30 1.86 -27.50
CA VAL A 381 -19.53 1.06 -27.67
C VAL A 381 -20.07 0.59 -26.34
N ARG A 382 -21.40 0.50 -26.25
CA ARG A 382 -22.09 -0.11 -25.11
C ARG A 382 -22.85 -1.37 -25.51
N VAL A 383 -22.79 -2.38 -24.66
CA VAL A 383 -23.54 -3.64 -24.79
C VAL A 383 -24.75 -3.57 -23.85
N PRO A 384 -25.99 -3.48 -24.38
CA PRO A 384 -27.18 -3.44 -23.53
C PRO A 384 -27.35 -4.70 -22.67
N GLN A 385 -28.14 -4.60 -21.60
CA GLN A 385 -28.49 -5.74 -20.74
C GLN A 385 -29.10 -6.92 -21.52
N GLY A 386 -28.81 -8.14 -21.09
CA GLY A 386 -29.37 -9.38 -21.64
C GLY A 386 -28.84 -9.81 -23.01
N LYS A 387 -27.74 -9.21 -23.49
CA LYS A 387 -27.11 -9.59 -24.76
C LYS A 387 -26.19 -10.80 -24.62
N HIS A 388 -25.56 -10.95 -23.45
CA HIS A 388 -24.63 -12.05 -23.13
C HIS A 388 -23.62 -12.29 -24.25
N ALA A 389 -22.96 -11.22 -24.72
CA ALA A 389 -22.15 -11.27 -25.93
C ALA A 389 -21.02 -12.31 -25.84
N LEU A 390 -20.68 -12.86 -27.00
CA LEU A 390 -19.44 -13.59 -27.25
C LEU A 390 -18.65 -12.78 -28.28
N PHE A 391 -17.48 -12.29 -27.88
CA PHE A 391 -16.56 -11.61 -28.77
C PHE A 391 -15.43 -12.56 -29.16
N LYS A 392 -15.19 -12.72 -30.46
CA LYS A 392 -14.16 -13.59 -31.01
C LYS A 392 -13.24 -12.78 -31.91
N ASN A 393 -11.94 -12.75 -31.62
CA ASN A 393 -10.96 -12.01 -32.40
C ASN A 393 -11.41 -10.57 -32.70
N CYS A 394 -11.92 -9.88 -31.68
CA CYS A 394 -12.39 -8.51 -31.79
C CYS A 394 -11.37 -7.54 -31.18
N THR A 395 -11.36 -6.31 -31.68
CA THR A 395 -10.52 -5.22 -31.15
C THR A 395 -11.41 -4.15 -30.53
N PHE A 396 -11.08 -3.69 -29.33
CA PHE A 396 -11.77 -2.62 -28.63
C PHE A 396 -10.84 -1.42 -28.46
N GLU A 397 -11.24 -0.29 -29.02
CA GLU A 397 -10.61 1.01 -28.88
C GLU A 397 -11.39 1.86 -27.88
N ASP A 398 -10.68 2.63 -27.04
CA ASP A 398 -11.27 3.50 -26.02
C ASP A 398 -12.19 2.76 -25.01
N VAL A 399 -13.50 3.00 -25.02
CA VAL A 399 -14.41 2.45 -24.00
C VAL A 399 -15.29 1.33 -24.56
N LEU A 400 -15.26 0.16 -23.90
CA LEU A 400 -16.31 -0.85 -23.97
C LEU A 400 -17.18 -0.77 -22.71
N PHE A 401 -18.40 -0.25 -22.84
CA PHE A 401 -19.35 -0.18 -21.73
C PHE A 401 -20.28 -1.41 -21.72
N ILE A 402 -20.52 -2.03 -20.57
CA ILE A 402 -21.40 -3.20 -20.43
C ILE A 402 -22.51 -2.87 -19.45
N GLU A 403 -23.75 -2.88 -19.94
CA GLU A 403 -24.89 -2.50 -19.13
C GLU A 403 -25.38 -3.66 -18.25
N THR A 404 -25.86 -3.32 -17.07
CA THR A 404 -26.60 -4.23 -16.18
C THR A 404 -27.60 -3.43 -15.37
N ARG A 405 -28.54 -4.11 -14.71
CA ARG A 405 -29.45 -3.44 -13.79
C ARG A 405 -28.72 -3.09 -12.49
N GLU A 406 -28.77 -1.83 -12.10
CA GLU A 406 -28.22 -1.32 -10.83
C GLU A 406 -28.72 -2.14 -9.64
N SER A 407 -30.02 -2.28 -9.43
CA SER A 407 -30.52 -3.22 -8.41
C SER A 407 -30.44 -4.66 -8.92
N TYR A 408 -29.51 -5.45 -8.35
CA TYR A 408 -29.32 -6.84 -8.79
C TYR A 408 -30.63 -7.61 -8.83
N TYR A 409 -30.87 -8.29 -9.95
CA TYR A 409 -32.00 -9.20 -10.10
C TYR A 409 -31.57 -10.42 -10.90
N ASN A 410 -31.78 -11.61 -10.33
CA ASN A 410 -31.35 -12.88 -10.90
C ASN A 410 -32.19 -13.28 -12.14
N HIS A 411 -31.98 -12.61 -13.27
CA HIS A 411 -32.63 -12.94 -14.53
C HIS A 411 -31.80 -12.41 -15.71
N SER A 412 -31.60 -13.26 -16.71
CA SER A 412 -30.71 -13.01 -17.85
C SER A 412 -30.99 -11.69 -18.57
N SER A 413 -32.25 -11.27 -18.71
CA SER A 413 -32.59 -10.01 -19.40
C SER A 413 -32.07 -8.73 -18.73
N TYR A 414 -31.63 -8.79 -17.47
CA TYR A 414 -31.17 -7.63 -16.69
C TYR A 414 -29.67 -7.69 -16.36
N THR A 415 -28.97 -8.71 -16.86
CA THR A 415 -27.56 -8.96 -16.53
C THR A 415 -26.77 -9.19 -17.80
N ASN A 416 -25.45 -9.21 -17.69
CA ASN A 416 -24.58 -9.56 -18.80
C ASN A 416 -23.46 -10.49 -18.33
N ASN A 417 -23.45 -11.68 -18.92
CA ASN A 417 -22.35 -12.64 -18.82
C ASN A 417 -21.66 -12.62 -20.18
N ILE A 418 -20.48 -12.02 -20.27
CA ILE A 418 -19.76 -11.74 -21.51
C ILE A 418 -18.52 -12.62 -21.56
N ARG A 419 -18.28 -13.23 -22.72
CA ARG A 419 -17.04 -13.98 -22.98
C ARG A 419 -16.26 -13.32 -24.11
N PHE A 420 -14.97 -13.15 -23.89
CA PHE A 420 -14.00 -12.65 -24.86
C PHE A 420 -13.05 -13.79 -25.23
N GLU A 421 -12.87 -14.03 -26.51
CA GLU A 421 -12.01 -15.07 -27.07
C GLU A 421 -11.04 -14.40 -28.04
N ASP A 422 -9.74 -14.47 -27.76
CA ASP A 422 -8.68 -13.90 -28.58
C ASP A 422 -8.87 -12.39 -28.89
N CYS A 423 -9.38 -11.61 -27.93
CA CYS A 423 -9.68 -10.19 -28.16
C CYS A 423 -8.51 -9.27 -27.81
N THR A 424 -8.42 -8.12 -28.47
CA THR A 424 -7.44 -7.07 -28.16
C THR A 424 -8.13 -5.86 -27.54
N PHE A 425 -7.65 -5.40 -26.40
CA PHE A 425 -8.16 -4.25 -25.67
C PHE A 425 -7.12 -3.13 -25.67
N ASN A 426 -7.37 -2.12 -26.51
CA ASN A 426 -6.57 -0.90 -26.58
C ASN A 426 -7.14 0.22 -25.69
N GLY A 427 -8.20 -0.08 -24.93
CA GLY A 427 -8.76 0.82 -23.92
C GLY A 427 -9.42 0.07 -22.76
N VAL A 428 -10.37 0.71 -22.10
CA VAL A 428 -10.96 0.27 -20.83
C VAL A 428 -12.31 -0.44 -21.02
N ILE A 429 -12.52 -1.52 -20.28
CA ILE A 429 -13.84 -2.15 -20.11
C ILE A 429 -14.49 -1.56 -18.87
N VAL A 430 -15.69 -0.99 -19.02
CA VAL A 430 -16.43 -0.36 -17.93
C VAL A 430 -17.81 -1.01 -17.83
N THR A 431 -18.34 -1.20 -16.62
CA THR A 431 -19.71 -1.70 -16.43
C THR A 431 -20.58 -0.67 -15.74
N ASP A 432 -21.91 -0.83 -15.85
CA ASP A 432 -22.81 -0.28 -14.82
C ASP A 432 -22.43 -0.86 -13.44
N VAL A 433 -22.86 -0.22 -12.35
CA VAL A 433 -22.53 -0.59 -10.96
C VAL A 433 -23.70 -1.32 -10.29
N PRO A 434 -23.79 -2.66 -10.37
CA PRO A 434 -24.84 -3.40 -9.67
C PRO A 434 -24.63 -3.34 -8.14
N SER A 435 -25.72 -3.18 -7.41
CA SER A 435 -25.79 -3.25 -5.96
C SER A 435 -25.27 -4.60 -5.47
N SER A 436 -24.58 -4.60 -4.33
CA SER A 436 -24.20 -5.83 -3.65
C SER A 436 -25.43 -6.72 -3.38
N THR A 437 -25.23 -8.03 -3.41
CA THR A 437 -26.30 -9.02 -3.24
C THR A 437 -25.73 -10.26 -2.58
N ASN A 438 -26.52 -10.98 -1.77
CA ASN A 438 -26.10 -12.27 -1.21
C ASN A 438 -26.59 -13.44 -2.06
N HIS A 439 -27.11 -13.17 -3.26
CA HIS A 439 -27.67 -14.20 -4.12
C HIS A 439 -26.55 -15.09 -4.70
N TYR A 440 -26.58 -16.39 -4.43
CA TYR A 440 -25.53 -17.36 -4.80
C TYR A 440 -25.15 -17.38 -6.29
N SER A 441 -26.05 -16.94 -7.18
CA SER A 441 -25.81 -16.90 -8.63
C SER A 441 -25.34 -15.56 -9.18
N TRP A 442 -24.97 -14.59 -8.34
CA TRP A 442 -24.58 -13.26 -8.79
C TRP A 442 -23.38 -13.32 -9.75
N TRP A 443 -22.35 -14.08 -9.37
CA TRP A 443 -21.11 -14.26 -10.11
C TRP A 443 -21.32 -14.93 -11.48
N MET A 444 -22.37 -15.76 -11.61
CA MET A 444 -22.71 -16.38 -12.89
C MET A 444 -23.49 -15.44 -13.83
N ARG A 445 -24.07 -14.35 -13.32
CA ARG A 445 -25.01 -13.49 -14.04
C ARG A 445 -24.37 -12.25 -14.63
N ASN A 446 -23.53 -11.59 -13.84
CA ASN A 446 -22.71 -10.46 -14.24
C ASN A 446 -21.25 -10.94 -14.21
N ALA A 447 -20.73 -11.32 -15.36
CA ALA A 447 -19.41 -11.93 -15.48
C ALA A 447 -18.70 -11.48 -16.75
N LEU A 448 -17.39 -11.29 -16.65
CA LEU A 448 -16.47 -11.05 -17.75
C LEU A 448 -15.45 -12.19 -17.75
N THR A 449 -15.48 -13.02 -18.79
CA THR A 449 -14.56 -14.16 -18.93
C THR A 449 -13.67 -13.94 -20.13
N PHE A 450 -12.35 -14.00 -19.92
CA PHE A 450 -11.35 -13.81 -20.96
C PHE A 450 -10.67 -15.14 -21.27
N THR A 451 -10.78 -15.60 -22.51
CA THR A 451 -10.29 -16.89 -22.98
C THR A 451 -9.38 -16.72 -24.20
N GLY A 452 -8.53 -17.72 -24.45
CA GLY A 452 -7.55 -17.68 -25.53
C GLY A 452 -6.51 -16.58 -25.33
N ALA A 453 -5.89 -16.13 -26.42
CA ALA A 453 -4.79 -15.16 -26.42
C ALA A 453 -5.32 -13.71 -26.40
N SER A 454 -6.13 -13.37 -25.39
CA SER A 454 -6.60 -11.98 -25.21
C SER A 454 -5.46 -11.07 -24.73
N VAL A 455 -5.38 -9.86 -25.27
CA VAL A 455 -4.28 -8.90 -25.04
C VAL A 455 -4.83 -7.57 -24.52
N PHE A 456 -4.25 -7.01 -23.46
CA PHE A 456 -4.64 -5.72 -22.91
C PHE A 456 -3.48 -4.71 -23.01
N ASN A 457 -3.53 -3.84 -24.02
CA ASN A 457 -2.50 -2.83 -24.25
C ASN A 457 -2.81 -1.50 -23.54
N ASN A 458 -4.10 -1.22 -23.32
CA ASN A 458 -4.63 0.05 -22.81
C ASN A 458 -3.89 1.31 -23.32
N THR A 459 -3.87 1.52 -24.63
CA THR A 459 -3.28 2.70 -25.27
C THR A 459 -4.22 3.91 -25.32
N SER A 460 -5.37 3.82 -24.63
CA SER A 460 -6.37 4.89 -24.57
C SER A 460 -5.91 6.06 -23.70
N SER A 461 -6.72 7.12 -23.65
CA SER A 461 -6.50 8.23 -22.70
C SER A 461 -6.86 7.89 -21.25
N ILE A 462 -7.39 6.69 -20.98
CA ILE A 462 -7.81 6.23 -19.65
C ILE A 462 -6.84 5.11 -19.25
N GLN A 463 -5.69 5.49 -18.71
CA GLN A 463 -4.60 4.56 -18.37
C GLN A 463 -4.71 4.01 -16.94
N GLU A 464 -5.59 4.59 -16.13
CA GLU A 464 -5.76 4.28 -14.71
C GLU A 464 -6.35 2.89 -14.48
N ALA A 465 -7.14 2.38 -15.42
CA ALA A 465 -7.73 1.05 -15.35
C ALA A 465 -7.84 0.41 -16.73
N THR A 466 -7.67 -0.92 -16.77
CA THR A 466 -8.05 -1.74 -17.93
C THR A 466 -9.45 -2.31 -17.76
N VAL A 467 -9.83 -2.67 -16.52
CA VAL A 467 -11.17 -3.20 -16.20
C VAL A 467 -11.72 -2.42 -15.01
N LEU A 468 -12.85 -1.75 -15.23
CA LEU A 468 -13.64 -1.05 -14.21
C LEU A 468 -15.02 -1.71 -14.14
N ALA A 469 -15.08 -2.89 -13.51
CA ALA A 469 -16.26 -3.75 -13.51
C ALA A 469 -16.78 -4.02 -12.09
N PRO A 470 -17.18 -2.97 -11.34
CA PRO A 470 -17.60 -3.12 -9.94
C PRO A 470 -18.73 -4.16 -9.80
N ASN A 471 -18.59 -5.09 -8.86
CA ASN A 471 -19.53 -6.19 -8.61
C ASN A 471 -19.85 -7.09 -9.83
N PHE A 472 -18.98 -7.14 -10.84
CA PHE A 472 -18.95 -8.22 -11.84
C PHE A 472 -17.92 -9.27 -11.43
N ASN A 473 -18.20 -10.53 -11.72
CA ASN A 473 -17.16 -11.55 -11.68
C ASN A 473 -16.19 -11.31 -12.85
N VAL A 474 -14.89 -11.27 -12.61
CA VAL A 474 -13.88 -11.02 -13.63
C VAL A 474 -12.89 -12.18 -13.64
N ASN A 475 -12.87 -12.93 -14.73
CA ASN A 475 -12.04 -14.13 -14.87
C ASN A 475 -11.01 -13.91 -15.97
N LEU A 476 -9.78 -13.60 -15.56
CA LEU A 476 -8.64 -13.37 -16.43
C LEU A 476 -7.91 -14.68 -16.67
N GLY A 477 -7.62 -14.99 -17.94
CA GLY A 477 -6.95 -16.23 -18.31
C GLY A 477 -7.90 -17.39 -18.60
N SER A 478 -7.40 -18.35 -19.37
CA SER A 478 -8.20 -19.44 -19.95
C SER A 478 -8.51 -20.54 -18.92
N THR A 479 -9.76 -20.63 -18.50
CA THR A 479 -10.29 -21.72 -17.65
C THR A 479 -10.70 -22.95 -18.45
N ALA A 480 -10.60 -22.89 -19.79
CA ALA A 480 -11.21 -23.87 -20.67
C ALA A 480 -10.30 -25.04 -21.07
N GLN A 481 -8.98 -24.96 -20.90
CA GLN A 481 -8.03 -26.02 -21.24
C GLN A 481 -6.86 -26.07 -20.25
N VAL A 482 -6.66 -27.21 -19.59
CA VAL A 482 -5.44 -27.49 -18.81
C VAL A 482 -4.21 -27.31 -19.72
N GLY A 483 -3.26 -26.47 -19.31
CA GLY A 483 -2.01 -26.20 -20.03
C GLY A 483 -2.05 -25.07 -21.07
N ASP A 484 -3.15 -24.29 -21.14
CA ASP A 484 -3.16 -23.03 -21.88
C ASP A 484 -2.33 -21.97 -21.13
N THR A 485 -1.17 -21.65 -21.68
CA THR A 485 -0.17 -20.72 -21.12
C THR A 485 -0.27 -19.32 -21.72
N SER A 486 -1.41 -18.98 -22.33
CA SER A 486 -1.66 -17.66 -22.91
C SER A 486 -1.38 -16.56 -21.87
N ASN A 487 -0.46 -15.67 -22.22
CA ASN A 487 0.00 -14.61 -21.33
C ASN A 487 -0.95 -13.40 -21.43
N SER A 488 -1.62 -13.06 -20.33
CA SER A 488 -2.39 -11.82 -20.23
C SER A 488 -1.52 -10.73 -19.59
N VAL A 489 -1.04 -9.79 -20.39
CA VAL A 489 -0.42 -8.56 -19.86
C VAL A 489 -1.51 -7.50 -19.71
N ILE A 490 -1.64 -6.92 -18.51
CA ILE A 490 -2.64 -5.92 -18.15
C ILE A 490 -1.94 -4.70 -17.55
N GLN A 491 -2.40 -3.49 -17.92
CA GLN A 491 -1.85 -2.22 -17.41
C GLN A 491 -2.95 -1.37 -16.75
N GLY A 492 -2.68 -0.87 -15.55
CA GLY A 492 -3.65 -0.16 -14.71
C GLY A 492 -4.49 -1.10 -13.83
N ALA A 493 -5.37 -0.51 -13.04
CA ALA A 493 -6.19 -1.24 -12.08
C ALA A 493 -7.16 -2.23 -12.74
N VAL A 494 -7.43 -3.33 -12.03
CA VAL A 494 -8.46 -4.33 -12.35
C VAL A 494 -9.48 -4.34 -11.21
N VAL A 495 -10.66 -3.77 -11.49
CA VAL A 495 -11.76 -3.71 -10.52
C VAL A 495 -12.80 -4.76 -10.89
N GLY A 496 -13.12 -5.63 -9.94
CA GLY A 496 -14.17 -6.64 -10.05
C GLY A 496 -14.89 -6.85 -8.73
N GLY A 497 -16.04 -7.51 -8.75
CA GLY A 497 -16.61 -8.10 -7.55
C GLY A 497 -15.66 -9.15 -6.98
N ILE A 498 -15.45 -10.22 -7.75
CA ILE A 498 -14.38 -11.21 -7.54
C ILE A 498 -13.52 -11.17 -8.78
N VAL A 499 -12.21 -11.21 -8.58
CA VAL A 499 -11.23 -11.23 -9.66
C VAL A 499 -10.45 -12.52 -9.57
N ASP A 500 -10.65 -13.39 -10.54
CA ASP A 500 -9.90 -14.62 -10.69
C ASP A 500 -8.85 -14.43 -11.80
N VAL A 501 -7.64 -14.91 -11.55
CA VAL A 501 -6.51 -14.83 -12.48
C VAL A 501 -5.91 -16.22 -12.63
N TYR A 502 -5.91 -16.73 -13.87
CA TYR A 502 -5.47 -18.07 -14.22
C TYR A 502 -4.37 -18.05 -15.27
N GLY A 503 -3.54 -19.10 -15.28
CA GLY A 503 -2.48 -19.27 -16.27
C GLY A 503 -1.37 -18.22 -16.13
N ASN A 504 -0.75 -17.84 -17.24
CA ASN A 504 0.28 -16.81 -17.22
C ASN A 504 -0.35 -15.42 -17.27
N ALA A 505 0.00 -14.56 -16.33
CA ALA A 505 -0.46 -13.17 -16.34
C ALA A 505 0.60 -12.24 -15.77
N ALA A 506 0.68 -11.03 -16.33
CA ALA A 506 1.46 -9.92 -15.77
C ALA A 506 0.52 -8.73 -15.62
N ILE A 507 0.24 -8.34 -14.37
CA ILE A 507 -0.65 -7.23 -14.04
C ILE A 507 0.19 -6.09 -13.50
N HIS A 508 0.29 -5.01 -14.26
CA HIS A 508 0.93 -3.76 -13.86
C HIS A 508 -0.13 -2.79 -13.33
N GLY A 509 -0.58 -3.03 -12.11
CA GLY A 509 -1.59 -2.26 -11.40
C GLY A 509 -2.12 -3.04 -10.19
N THR A 510 -3.12 -2.46 -9.55
CA THR A 510 -3.77 -3.06 -8.37
C THR A 510 -5.02 -3.85 -8.77
N ILE A 511 -5.20 -5.02 -8.17
CA ILE A 511 -6.49 -5.74 -8.18
C ILE A 511 -7.36 -5.24 -7.03
N ILE A 512 -8.54 -4.74 -7.36
CA ILE A 512 -9.56 -4.29 -6.40
C ILE A 512 -10.75 -5.25 -6.50
N SER A 513 -10.87 -6.14 -5.52
CA SER A 513 -12.00 -7.06 -5.40
C SER A 513 -13.01 -6.54 -4.37
N MET A 514 -14.16 -6.07 -4.84
CA MET A 514 -15.10 -5.33 -4.01
C MET A 514 -16.33 -6.13 -3.56
N TYR A 515 -16.48 -7.39 -3.97
CA TYR A 515 -17.64 -8.15 -3.53
C TYR A 515 -17.43 -8.61 -2.08
N ASP A 516 -18.33 -8.16 -1.21
CA ASP A 516 -18.37 -8.59 0.19
C ASP A 516 -18.91 -10.02 0.30
N THR A 517 -18.03 -10.98 0.53
CA THR A 517 -18.39 -12.40 0.59
C THR A 517 -18.81 -12.85 1.98
N SER A 518 -18.92 -11.94 2.96
CA SER A 518 -19.25 -12.24 4.36
C SER A 518 -20.58 -12.98 4.53
N ALA A 519 -21.50 -12.87 3.57
CA ALA A 519 -22.76 -13.61 3.57
C ALA A 519 -22.60 -15.13 3.31
N HIS A 520 -21.45 -15.57 2.81
CA HIS A 520 -21.20 -16.95 2.40
C HIS A 520 -20.21 -17.64 3.34
N SER A 521 -20.49 -18.88 3.73
CA SER A 521 -19.64 -19.67 4.62
C SER A 521 -18.54 -20.46 3.88
N SER A 522 -18.56 -20.47 2.55
CA SER A 522 -17.61 -21.23 1.71
C SER A 522 -17.61 -20.67 0.29
N GLY A 523 -16.47 -20.82 -0.38
CA GLY A 523 -16.25 -20.33 -1.75
C GLY A 523 -16.27 -18.81 -1.89
N TYR A 524 -16.27 -18.36 -3.14
CA TYR A 524 -16.27 -16.96 -3.54
C TYR A 524 -15.01 -16.25 -3.02
N ILE A 525 -13.88 -16.64 -3.58
CA ILE A 525 -12.56 -16.15 -3.23
C ILE A 525 -11.96 -15.48 -4.46
N THR A 526 -11.29 -14.34 -4.27
CA THR A 526 -10.43 -13.76 -5.31
C THR A 526 -9.22 -14.67 -5.49
N ASN A 527 -9.22 -15.43 -6.58
CA ASN A 527 -8.31 -16.54 -6.80
C ASN A 527 -7.18 -16.12 -7.75
N ILE A 528 -5.97 -16.01 -7.23
CA ILE A 528 -4.76 -15.73 -8.00
C ILE A 528 -4.00 -17.05 -8.12
N GLY A 529 -4.16 -17.73 -9.27
CA GLY A 529 -3.74 -19.12 -9.46
C GLY A 529 -4.94 -20.06 -9.52
N ASP A 530 -4.76 -21.33 -9.14
CA ASP A 530 -5.80 -22.35 -9.33
C ASP A 530 -6.13 -23.17 -8.09
N ARG A 531 -6.97 -22.59 -7.22
CA ARG A 531 -7.70 -23.35 -6.20
C ARG A 531 -9.15 -23.63 -6.61
N GLU A 532 -9.60 -24.87 -6.45
CA GLU A 532 -11.03 -25.17 -6.47
C GLU A 532 -11.66 -24.69 -5.15
N ASP A 533 -12.59 -23.74 -5.22
CA ASP A 533 -13.25 -23.15 -4.06
C ASP A 533 -14.79 -23.32 -4.09
N GLY A 534 -15.33 -24.09 -5.04
CA GLY A 534 -16.77 -24.25 -5.27
C GLY A 534 -17.49 -23.02 -5.86
N GLY A 535 -16.77 -21.92 -6.11
CA GLY A 535 -17.25 -20.68 -6.74
C GLY A 535 -16.50 -20.29 -8.02
N SER A 536 -15.39 -20.97 -8.33
CA SER A 536 -14.51 -20.69 -9.46
C SER A 536 -14.96 -21.32 -10.77
N GLU A 537 -14.59 -20.68 -11.89
CA GLU A 537 -14.74 -21.25 -13.24
C GLU A 537 -13.74 -22.39 -13.52
N SER A 538 -12.64 -22.49 -12.77
CA SER A 538 -11.51 -23.36 -13.13
C SER A 538 -11.87 -24.85 -13.18
N TYR A 539 -11.12 -25.57 -14.01
CA TYR A 539 -11.18 -27.02 -14.16
C TYR A 539 -9.76 -27.59 -14.26
N GLY A 540 -9.42 -28.52 -13.36
CA GLY A 540 -8.12 -29.17 -13.34
C GLY A 540 -7.10 -28.44 -12.46
N THR A 541 -5.83 -28.56 -12.82
CA THR A 541 -4.71 -27.79 -12.24
C THR A 541 -4.16 -26.92 -13.36
N ILE A 542 -4.39 -25.62 -13.28
CA ILE A 542 -3.93 -24.60 -14.23
C ILE A 542 -2.60 -24.07 -13.71
N GLU A 543 -1.51 -24.67 -14.18
CA GLU A 543 -0.16 -24.15 -13.92
C GLU A 543 0.04 -22.81 -14.64
N GLY A 544 0.62 -21.85 -13.95
CA GLY A 544 0.87 -20.52 -14.49
C GLY A 544 1.86 -19.73 -13.65
N GLN A 545 2.49 -18.73 -14.26
CA GLN A 545 3.26 -17.71 -13.56
C GLN A 545 2.45 -16.42 -13.58
N ILE A 546 2.05 -15.95 -12.41
CA ILE A 546 1.26 -14.74 -12.25
C ILE A 546 2.13 -13.71 -11.54
N GLU A 547 2.38 -12.59 -12.21
CA GLU A 547 3.12 -11.47 -11.64
C GLU A 547 2.18 -10.28 -11.46
N ILE A 548 2.12 -9.72 -10.24
CA ILE A 548 1.32 -8.52 -9.95
C ILE A 548 2.25 -7.44 -9.40
N THR A 549 2.30 -6.30 -10.07
CA THR A 549 3.06 -5.13 -9.65
C THR A 549 2.12 -3.93 -9.53
N PRO A 550 1.80 -3.46 -8.31
CA PRO A 550 0.98 -2.26 -8.13
C PRO A 550 1.67 -1.02 -8.67
N ASP A 551 0.86 0.00 -8.98
CA ASP A 551 1.33 1.33 -9.36
C ASP A 551 0.72 2.37 -8.41
N PRO A 552 1.36 2.64 -7.25
CA PRO A 552 0.82 3.56 -6.24
C PRO A 552 0.86 5.04 -6.68
N ASP A 553 1.64 5.35 -7.71
CA ASP A 553 1.74 6.70 -8.27
C ASP A 553 0.61 6.99 -9.27
N GLN A 554 -0.02 5.95 -9.82
CA GLN A 554 -1.19 6.07 -10.68
C GLN A 554 -2.39 6.64 -9.91
N MET A 555 -3.22 7.42 -10.60
CA MET A 555 -4.46 7.93 -10.00
C MET A 555 -5.59 6.90 -10.06
N LEU A 556 -6.52 6.94 -9.09
CA LEU A 556 -7.78 6.22 -9.25
C LEU A 556 -8.51 6.72 -10.51
N PRO A 557 -9.08 5.82 -11.33
CA PRO A 557 -9.86 6.21 -12.50
C PRO A 557 -10.97 7.21 -12.15
N SER A 558 -11.34 8.03 -13.13
CA SER A 558 -12.58 8.81 -13.02
C SER A 558 -13.76 7.85 -12.85
N GLY A 559 -14.77 8.28 -12.11
CA GLY A 559 -15.91 7.44 -11.76
C GLY A 559 -15.68 6.55 -10.53
N ILE A 560 -14.51 6.60 -9.89
CA ILE A 560 -14.34 6.17 -8.49
C ILE A 560 -14.27 7.43 -7.66
N THR A 561 -15.07 7.57 -6.62
CA THR A 561 -15.11 8.75 -5.75
C THR A 561 -14.31 8.47 -4.50
N SER A 562 -13.39 9.37 -4.15
CA SER A 562 -12.61 9.27 -2.92
C SER A 562 -12.33 10.65 -2.33
N PRO A 563 -11.96 10.74 -1.04
CA PRO A 563 -11.63 11.99 -0.37
C PRO A 563 -10.50 12.72 -1.09
N ILE A 564 -10.54 14.05 -1.07
CA ILE A 564 -9.37 14.87 -1.33
C ILE A 564 -8.52 14.89 -0.07
N ILE A 565 -7.21 14.75 -0.23
CA ILE A 565 -6.22 14.79 0.84
C ILE A 565 -5.12 15.80 0.50
N ILE A 566 -4.42 16.26 1.53
CA ILE A 566 -3.19 17.03 1.38
C ILE A 566 -2.04 16.09 1.77
N GLN A 567 -1.42 15.49 0.77
CA GLN A 567 -0.39 14.46 0.93
C GLN A 567 0.99 15.11 1.11
N PRO A 568 1.67 14.93 2.26
CA PRO A 568 3.02 15.43 2.44
C PRO A 568 4.06 14.60 1.66
N ASP A 569 4.97 15.27 0.97
CA ASP A 569 6.10 14.63 0.29
C ASP A 569 7.37 14.71 1.15
N GLN A 570 7.71 13.61 1.81
CA GLN A 570 8.88 13.53 2.70
C GLN A 570 10.21 13.73 1.95
N ASN A 571 10.25 13.45 0.65
CA ASN A 571 11.47 13.62 -0.16
C ASN A 571 11.82 15.10 -0.39
N THR A 572 10.89 16.00 -0.08
CA THR A 572 11.09 17.45 -0.17
C THR A 572 11.50 18.10 1.16
N TYR A 573 11.83 17.29 2.17
CA TYR A 573 12.32 17.80 3.44
C TYR A 573 13.54 18.71 3.24
N SER A 574 13.47 19.89 3.84
CA SER A 574 14.52 20.91 3.76
C SER A 574 14.78 21.53 5.12
N GLU A 575 16.05 21.84 5.38
CA GLU A 575 16.49 22.59 6.54
C GLU A 575 17.25 23.84 6.09
N SER A 576 16.97 24.97 6.73
CA SER A 576 17.65 26.24 6.48
C SER A 576 17.79 27.05 7.77
N VAL A 577 18.59 28.12 7.72
CA VAL A 577 18.92 28.98 8.86
C VAL A 577 18.03 30.23 8.85
#